data_AF-A0A1I1PNP5-F1
#
_entry.id   AF-A0A1I1PNP5-F1
#
_cell.length_a   1.000
_cell.length_b   1.000
_cell.length_c   1.000
_cell.angle_alpha   90.00
_cell.angle_beta   90.00
_cell.angle_gamma   90.00
#
_symmetry.space_group_name_H-M   'P 1'
#
loop_
_entity.id
_entity.type
_entity.pdbx_description
1 polymer ?
#
loop_
_entity_poly.entity_id
_entity_poly.type
_entity_poly.pdbx_seq_one_letter_code
_entity_poly.pdbx_strand_id
1 'polypeptide(L)'
;MEELVLLEPSSAYYDQIKEYRQEFLEVGDSMDGTSSLREYEKPSDWVEHIKLYSSKETIPEAGYRPHYFCVSEKVTTDFLE
;
A
#
# COMPACT_ATOMS: atom_id res chain seq x y z
N MET A 1 12.65 -11.07 18.62
CA MET A 1 12.13 -9.70 18.43
C MET A 1 11.56 -9.68 17.04
N GLU A 2 10.28 -9.39 16.86
CA GLU A 2 9.70 -9.31 15.51
C GLU A 2 10.25 -8.04 14.84
N GLU A 3 10.88 -8.19 13.69
CA GLU A 3 11.32 -7.05 12.89
C GLU A 3 10.21 -6.68 11.91
N LEU A 4 9.84 -5.40 11.91
CA LEU A 4 8.87 -4.84 10.97
C LEU A 4 9.63 -4.05 9.92
N VAL A 5 9.48 -4.47 8.66
CA VAL A 5 10.05 -3.77 7.51
C VAL A 5 8.95 -3.07 6.73
N LEU A 6 9.22 -1.86 6.25
CA LEU A 6 8.29 -1.10 5.41
C LEU A 6 8.65 -1.34 3.95
N LEU A 7 7.71 -1.94 3.21
CA LEU A 7 7.91 -2.30 1.81
C LEU A 7 7.00 -1.49 0.88
N GLU A 8 7.52 -1.15 -0.30
CA GLU A 8 6.72 -0.51 -1.33
C GLU A 8 5.64 -1.46 -1.86
N PRO A 9 4.43 -0.94 -2.15
CA PRO A 9 3.38 -1.77 -2.69
C PRO A 9 3.76 -2.29 -4.08
N SER A 10 3.55 -3.59 -4.28
CA SER A 10 3.90 -4.29 -5.52
C SER A 10 2.94 -5.45 -5.77
N SER A 11 3.10 -6.15 -6.89
CA SER A 11 2.31 -7.34 -7.21
C SER A 11 2.44 -8.46 -6.19
N ALA A 12 3.53 -8.49 -5.41
CA ALA A 12 3.72 -9.48 -4.34
C ALA A 12 2.68 -9.33 -3.21
N TYR A 13 2.02 -8.18 -3.10
CA TYR A 13 1.13 -7.84 -1.99
C TYR A 13 -0.31 -7.58 -2.43
N TYR A 14 -0.71 -7.95 -3.65
CA TYR A 14 -2.07 -7.68 -4.15
C TYR A 14 -3.16 -8.30 -3.29
N ASP A 15 -2.95 -9.54 -2.80
CA ASP A 15 -3.93 -10.19 -1.93
C ASP A 15 -4.08 -9.45 -0.61
N GLN A 16 -2.96 -9.05 0.02
CA GLN A 16 -2.98 -8.27 1.26
C GLN A 16 -3.61 -6.88 1.08
N ILE A 17 -3.32 -6.19 -0.03
CA ILE A 17 -3.94 -4.89 -0.35
C ILE A 17 -5.46 -5.05 -0.50
N LYS A 18 -5.90 -6.13 -1.16
CA LYS A 18 -7.31 -6.43 -1.37
C LYS A 18 -8.02 -6.76 -0.06
N GLU A 19 -7.42 -7.61 0.77
CA GLU A 19 -7.92 -7.97 2.09
C GLU A 19 -8.03 -6.75 3.00
N TYR A 20 -6.96 -5.97 3.11
CA TYR A 20 -6.95 -4.70 3.86
C TYR A 20 -8.07 -3.78 3.40
N ARG A 21 -8.22 -3.55 2.09
CA ARG A 21 -9.32 -2.73 1.56
C ARG A 21 -10.69 -3.29 1.95
N GLN A 22 -10.86 -4.61 1.86
CA GLN A 22 -12.14 -5.26 2.11
C GLN A 22 -12.58 -5.12 3.57
N GLU A 23 -11.65 -5.25 4.52
CA GLU A 23 -11.93 -5.06 5.96
C GLU A 23 -12.57 -3.68 6.24
N PHE A 24 -12.02 -2.61 5.66
CA PHE A 24 -12.55 -1.25 5.82
C PHE A 24 -13.93 -1.05 5.15
N LEU A 25 -14.17 -1.71 4.02
CA LEU A 25 -15.46 -1.63 3.34
C LEU A 25 -16.56 -2.33 4.14
N GLU A 26 -16.25 -3.47 4.76
CA GLU A 26 -17.21 -4.26 5.54
C GLU A 26 -17.67 -3.53 6.79
N VAL A 27 -16.77 -2.82 7.46
CA VAL A 27 -17.11 -2.03 8.66
C VAL A 27 -17.60 -0.62 8.32
N GLY A 28 -17.49 -0.20 7.06
CA GLY A 28 -17.89 1.14 6.61
C GLY A 28 -17.05 2.29 7.18
N ASP A 29 -15.82 1.99 7.64
CA ASP A 29 -14.93 2.97 8.30
C ASP A 29 -14.16 3.81 7.27
N SER A 30 -13.54 4.91 7.68
CA SER A 30 -12.74 5.76 6.80
C SER A 30 -11.45 5.06 6.35
N MET A 31 -11.03 5.35 5.11
CA MET A 31 -9.74 4.92 4.54
C MET A 31 -8.84 6.13 4.26
N ASP A 32 -8.93 7.17 5.08
CA ASP A 32 -8.09 8.36 4.94
C ASP A 32 -6.60 8.00 4.97
N GLY A 33 -5.81 8.66 4.12
CA GLY A 33 -4.36 8.40 4.02
C GLY A 33 -3.97 7.19 3.17
N THR A 34 -4.91 6.49 2.55
CA THR A 34 -4.64 5.31 1.68
C THR A 34 -4.46 5.67 0.20
N SER A 35 -4.23 6.94 -0.13
CA SER A 35 -4.13 7.42 -1.53
C SER A 35 -5.29 6.93 -2.39
N SER A 36 -6.51 7.17 -1.91
CA SER A 36 -7.77 6.78 -2.56
C SER A 36 -7.95 5.28 -2.81
N LEU A 37 -7.28 4.37 -2.08
CA LEU A 37 -7.39 2.91 -2.26
C LEU A 37 -8.85 2.41 -2.32
N ARG A 38 -9.75 3.04 -1.57
CA ARG A 38 -11.20 2.76 -1.59
C ARG A 38 -11.79 2.76 -3.00
N GLU A 39 -11.35 3.67 -3.86
CA GLU A 39 -11.85 3.92 -5.22
C GLU A 39 -11.37 2.87 -6.25
N TYR A 40 -10.37 2.04 -5.89
CA TYR A 40 -9.78 1.06 -6.79
C TYR A 40 -10.27 -0.35 -6.46
N GLU A 41 -11.00 -0.98 -7.37
CA GLU A 41 -11.42 -2.38 -7.21
C GLU A 41 -10.25 -3.35 -7.39
N LYS A 42 -9.34 -3.05 -8.31
CA LYS A 42 -8.16 -3.87 -8.61
C LYS A 42 -6.91 -3.31 -7.92
N PRO A 43 -6.18 -4.12 -7.14
CA PRO A 43 -4.91 -3.71 -6.55
C PRO A 43 -3.87 -3.26 -7.58
N SER A 44 -3.88 -3.84 -8.79
CA SER A 44 -2.97 -3.45 -9.88
C SER A 44 -3.10 -1.99 -10.25
N ASP A 45 -4.33 -1.51 -10.42
CA ASP A 45 -4.62 -0.17 -10.91
C ASP A 45 -4.21 0.87 -9.86
N TRP A 46 -4.40 0.52 -8.58
CA TRP A 46 -3.92 1.33 -7.46
C TRP A 46 -2.39 1.37 -7.38
N VAL A 47 -1.71 0.22 -7.53
CA VAL A 47 -0.23 0.18 -7.52
C VAL A 47 0.37 0.95 -8.70
N GLU A 48 -0.23 0.89 -9.88
CA GLU A 48 0.17 1.71 -11.02
C GLU A 48 -0.04 3.20 -10.76
N HIS A 49 -1.19 3.58 -10.20
CA HIS A 49 -1.45 4.95 -9.77
C HIS A 49 -0.40 5.44 -8.77
N ILE A 50 -0.08 4.62 -7.77
CA ILE A 50 0.95 4.92 -6.78
C ILE A 50 2.30 5.16 -7.47
N LYS A 51 2.71 4.30 -8.40
CA LYS A 51 3.98 4.47 -9.12
C LYS A 51 4.10 5.78 -9.89
N LEU A 52 3.00 6.39 -10.33
CA LEU A 52 3.06 7.68 -11.03
C LEU A 52 3.64 8.79 -10.17
N TYR A 53 3.55 8.72 -8.85
CA TYR A 53 4.10 9.77 -7.99
C TYR A 53 5.41 9.41 -7.29
N SER A 54 6.03 8.27 -7.63
CA SER A 54 7.36 7.91 -7.12
C SER A 54 8.51 8.56 -7.91
N SER A 55 8.26 9.00 -9.15
CA SER A 55 9.23 9.76 -9.95
C SER A 55 8.74 11.17 -10.21
N LYS A 56 9.64 12.17 -10.11
CA LYS A 56 9.36 13.57 -10.46
C LYS A 56 8.89 13.76 -11.90
N GLU A 57 9.25 12.84 -12.80
CA GLU A 57 8.90 12.89 -14.22
C GLU A 57 7.48 12.39 -14.50
N THR A 58 6.93 11.56 -13.62
CA THR A 58 5.61 10.92 -13.79
C THR A 58 4.51 11.58 -12.97
N ILE A 59 4.83 12.58 -12.14
CA ILE A 59 3.86 13.31 -11.30
C ILE A 59 2.87 14.05 -12.20
N PRO A 60 1.56 13.76 -12.12
CA PRO A 60 0.54 14.56 -12.78
C PRO A 60 0.59 16.01 -12.28
N GLU A 61 0.52 16.98 -13.20
CA GLU A 61 0.73 18.40 -12.90
C GLU A 61 -0.23 18.90 -11.79
N ALA A 62 0.36 19.61 -10.82
CA ALA A 62 -0.20 20.17 -9.58
C ALA A 62 -0.24 19.25 -8.32
N GLY A 63 0.83 19.34 -7.52
CA GLY A 63 0.74 19.48 -6.06
C GLY A 63 0.46 18.24 -5.19
N TYR A 64 0.04 17.12 -5.77
CA TYR A 64 -0.27 15.92 -4.98
C TYR A 64 0.99 15.06 -4.76
N ARG A 65 1.39 14.92 -3.50
CA ARG A 65 2.36 13.92 -3.02
C ARG A 65 1.56 12.86 -2.29
N PRO A 66 1.21 11.73 -2.90
CA PRO A 66 0.54 10.66 -2.18
C PRO A 66 1.41 10.20 -1.00
N HIS A 67 0.76 10.07 0.15
CA HIS A 67 1.28 9.33 1.28
C HIS A 67 0.90 7.88 1.03
N TYR A 68 1.88 7.03 0.73
CA TYR A 68 1.60 5.61 0.48
C TYR A 68 1.64 4.82 1.77
N PHE A 69 0.78 3.81 1.81
CA PHE A 69 0.84 2.74 2.78
C PHE A 69 2.03 1.83 2.44
N CYS A 70 2.86 1.53 3.42
CA CYS A 70 3.88 0.50 3.31
C CYS A 70 3.30 -0.83 3.83
N VAL A 71 3.62 -1.92 3.14
CA VAL A 71 3.28 -3.25 3.64
C VAL A 71 4.30 -3.61 4.72
N SER A 72 3.82 -3.97 5.91
CA SER A 72 4.67 -4.45 6.99
C SER A 72 4.83 -5.96 6.92
N GLU A 73 6.05 -6.45 6.73
CA GLU A 73 6.35 -7.87 6.85
C GLU A 73 6.94 -8.17 8.23
N LYS A 74 6.46 -9.24 8.88
CA LYS A 74 7.04 -9.74 10.12
C LYS A 74 8.17 -10.70 9.76
N VAL A 75 9.41 -10.31 10.01
CA VAL A 75 10.55 -11.21 9.86
C VAL A 75 10.76 -11.94 11.19
N THR A 76 10.56 -13.26 11.19
CA THR A 76 10.95 -14.12 12.30
C THR A 76 12.43 -14.46 12.13
N THR A 77 13.31 -13.74 12.83
CA THR A 77 14.73 -14.11 12.88
C THR A 77 14.87 -15.29 13.85
N ASP A 78 14.89 -16.51 13.31
CA ASP A 78 15.35 -17.67 14.08
C ASP A 78 16.86 -17.53 14.30
N PHE A 79 17.27 -17.22 15.53
CA PHE A 79 18.67 -17.32 15.92
C PHE A 79 19.06 -18.80 15.89
N LEU A 80 19.81 -19.21 14.86
CA LEU A 80 20.57 -20.44 14.91
C LEU A 80 21.75 -20.22 15.87
N GLU A 81 21.66 -20.81 17.07
CA GLU A 81 22.79 -20.97 18.00
C GLU A 81 23.84 -21.97 17.48
#